data_AF-A0A815Z0C4-F1
#
_entry.id   AF-A0A815Z0C4-F1
#
_cell.length_a   1.000
_cell.length_b   1.000
_cell.length_c   1.000
_cell.angle_alpha   90.00
_cell.angle_beta   90.00
_cell.angle_gamma   90.00
#
_symmetry.space_group_name_H-M   'P 1'
#
loop_
_entity.id
_entity.type
_entity.pdbx_description
1 polymer ?
#
loop_
_entity_poly.entity_id
_entity_poly.type
_entity_poly.pdbx_seq_one_letter_code
_entity_poly.pdbx_strand_id
1 'polypeptide(L)'
;MDGSALELKPCSHPLLVTAHETVQNILEHVGKKAAVQRCSLFHIIESRWIVVEHQWPQGNDGQWFIFPTYLSHVRKDTAFVVTHDVLSNSSTDLEFFKVNGIASLLLVPIRNPKAPSIVIGFLSFTSNVPREWTPGDMVLLEMARDLVSATLCHPDIFINLDHEIAHLSATEVEARLSDEQHATVDRIVVLFEKMRRQSKIKDLWVSLGMSAFKYKLARFIISNQTIAMALPAFPFKSRNTNSNVIGTLPDMGEALALANLNSFALQVSEVYPPGCKILVKPFGTWTPVDFLAPIPPAYPNWSIETTNPLPYRPFKYGSDYFVTTGIRRLDWDDWIELDNQWIRYQNIKLARLFGERASRLCMTVPEACDAALETMESVSEYLVCRYPSLFQFKYSATQKQIQIKATGEVYRIHSDDPLKYAALLIQDDLALVIEGVDGQHYLIAGAIPLPGFWRLEDKFNMSLTEIHTTGNVSQFREKLQEGMERFFQKMTSVKAFVRYNYSIQTDGELTWSSSIGSEETFGRGRKDARSNPCIENIHFRSERQALRRLPRSGVILFTVRTYFLPIIDISQELSVP
;
A
#
# COMPACT_ATOMS: atom_id res chain seq x y z
N MET A 1 -9.14 -24.50 20.42
CA MET A 1 -9.08 -23.19 21.11
C MET A 1 -10.22 -23.18 22.10
N ASP A 2 -9.94 -22.90 23.37
CA ASP A 2 -10.95 -22.86 24.44
C ASP A 2 -12.06 -21.85 24.14
N GLY A 3 -13.30 -22.32 24.16
CA GLY A 3 -14.51 -21.55 23.93
C GLY A 3 -14.93 -20.75 25.17
N SER A 4 -14.23 -19.66 25.46
CA SER A 4 -14.76 -18.62 26.36
C SER A 4 -15.49 -17.56 25.52
N ALA A 5 -16.82 -17.60 25.56
CA ALA A 5 -17.66 -16.54 25.02
C ALA A 5 -17.38 -15.25 25.82
N LEU A 6 -16.95 -14.19 25.12
CA LEU A 6 -16.88 -12.85 25.69
C LEU A 6 -18.32 -12.35 25.92
N GLU A 7 -18.79 -12.39 27.17
CA GLU A 7 -20.01 -11.67 27.57
C GLU A 7 -19.74 -10.15 27.49
N LEU A 8 -20.15 -9.54 26.37
CA LEU A 8 -20.26 -8.10 26.27
C LEU A 8 -21.48 -7.64 27.06
N LYS A 9 -21.28 -6.85 28.11
CA LYS A 9 -22.38 -6.23 28.87
C LYS A 9 -23.16 -5.28 27.94
N PRO A 10 -24.50 -5.31 27.93
CA PRO A 10 -25.30 -4.39 27.13
C PRO A 10 -25.02 -2.94 27.54
N CYS A 11 -24.85 -2.07 26.55
CA CYS A 11 -24.62 -0.64 26.78
C CYS A 11 -25.91 -0.01 27.32
N SER A 12 -25.84 0.60 28.51
CA SER A 12 -26.98 1.20 29.21
C SER A 12 -27.30 2.63 28.78
N HIS A 13 -26.72 3.11 27.69
CA HIS A 13 -26.92 4.48 27.23
C HIS A 13 -28.29 4.63 26.52
N PRO A 14 -29.19 5.53 26.96
CA PRO A 14 -30.56 5.61 26.44
C PRO A 14 -30.64 5.78 24.92
N LEU A 15 -29.75 6.60 24.33
CA LEU A 15 -29.71 6.81 22.88
C LEU A 15 -29.27 5.58 22.09
N LEU A 16 -28.41 4.73 22.66
CA LEU A 16 -27.99 3.48 22.03
C LEU A 16 -29.10 2.42 22.13
N VAL A 17 -29.88 2.44 23.22
CA VAL A 17 -31.09 1.61 23.36
C VAL A 17 -32.15 2.01 22.33
N THR A 18 -32.43 3.31 22.17
CA THR A 18 -33.40 3.81 21.17
C THR A 18 -32.94 3.57 19.73
N ALA A 19 -31.65 3.75 19.43
CA ALA A 19 -31.11 3.41 18.11
C ALA A 19 -31.21 1.90 17.82
N HIS A 20 -30.93 1.07 18.83
CA HIS A 20 -31.08 -0.38 18.74
C HIS A 20 -32.54 -0.79 18.48
N GLU A 21 -33.51 -0.27 19.23
CA GLU A 21 -34.94 -0.53 19.01
C GLU A 21 -35.41 -0.07 17.62
N THR A 22 -34.93 1.07 17.16
CA THR A 22 -35.25 1.61 15.83
C THR A 22 -34.71 0.70 14.72
N VAL A 23 -33.45 0.27 14.83
CA VAL A 23 -32.86 -0.68 13.89
C VAL A 23 -33.63 -2.00 13.90
N GLN A 24 -33.99 -2.53 15.07
CA GLN A 24 -34.78 -3.75 15.19
C GLN A 24 -36.13 -3.63 14.47
N ASN A 25 -36.85 -2.52 14.65
CA ASN A 25 -38.13 -2.27 13.97
C ASN A 25 -37.96 -2.19 12.44
N ILE A 26 -36.86 -1.61 11.95
CA ILE A 26 -36.55 -1.57 10.51
C ILE A 26 -36.32 -2.99 9.98
N LEU A 27 -35.49 -3.79 10.65
CA LEU A 27 -35.23 -5.19 10.28
C LEU A 27 -36.53 -6.01 10.28
N GLU A 28 -37.41 -5.76 11.26
CA GLU A 28 -38.72 -6.40 11.39
C GLU A 28 -39.62 -6.14 10.19
N HIS A 29 -39.79 -4.86 9.88
CA HIS A 29 -40.71 -4.40 8.86
C HIS A 29 -40.26 -4.83 7.47
N VAL A 30 -38.97 -4.68 7.21
CA VAL A 30 -38.35 -5.01 5.91
C VAL A 30 -38.31 -6.53 5.73
N GLY A 31 -37.95 -7.29 6.76
CA GLY A 31 -37.95 -8.75 6.73
C GLY A 31 -39.34 -9.33 6.40
N LYS A 32 -40.39 -8.83 7.06
CA LYS A 32 -41.78 -9.21 6.78
C LYS A 32 -42.20 -8.85 5.36
N LYS A 33 -41.85 -7.65 4.89
CA LYS A 33 -42.23 -7.15 3.55
C LYS A 33 -41.53 -7.89 2.42
N ALA A 34 -40.27 -8.29 2.62
CA ALA A 34 -39.55 -9.15 1.69
C ALA A 34 -39.96 -10.63 1.78
N ALA A 35 -40.84 -10.99 2.73
CA ALA A 35 -41.19 -12.37 3.06
C ALA A 35 -39.95 -13.26 3.25
N VAL A 36 -38.91 -12.72 3.88
CA VAL A 36 -37.66 -13.46 4.17
C VAL A 36 -37.72 -14.05 5.56
N GLN A 37 -37.00 -15.15 5.75
CA GLN A 37 -37.01 -15.84 7.03
C GLN A 37 -36.24 -15.07 8.09
N ARG A 38 -35.09 -14.47 7.72
CA ARG A 38 -34.38 -13.52 8.59
C ARG A 38 -33.83 -12.32 7.85
N CYS A 39 -33.77 -11.20 8.57
CA CYS A 39 -33.02 -10.01 8.19
C CYS A 39 -32.03 -9.70 9.31
N SER A 40 -30.75 -9.57 8.96
CA SER A 40 -29.67 -9.39 9.94
C SER A 40 -28.80 -8.17 9.64
N LEU A 41 -28.40 -7.45 10.68
CA LEU A 41 -27.36 -6.42 10.62
C LEU A 41 -26.05 -6.98 11.20
N PHE A 42 -24.94 -6.73 10.51
CA PHE A 42 -23.59 -7.12 10.89
C PHE A 42 -22.73 -5.87 11.08
N HIS A 43 -22.11 -5.67 12.25
CA HIS A 43 -21.16 -4.56 12.49
C HIS A 43 -19.69 -4.96 12.31
N ILE A 44 -18.81 -3.96 12.13
CA ILE A 44 -17.35 -4.12 12.09
C ILE A 44 -16.71 -3.27 13.21
N ILE A 45 -15.81 -3.84 14.02
CA ILE A 45 -15.17 -3.15 15.17
C ILE A 45 -13.63 -3.31 15.14
N GLU A 46 -12.90 -2.20 15.27
CA GLU A 46 -11.44 -2.15 15.48
C GLU A 46 -10.57 -2.97 14.51
N SER A 47 -10.89 -2.93 13.21
CA SER A 47 -10.13 -3.63 12.15
C SER A 47 -10.05 -5.16 12.34
N ARG A 48 -10.89 -5.71 13.23
CA ARG A 48 -11.17 -7.13 13.36
C ARG A 48 -12.62 -7.34 12.93
N TRP A 49 -12.90 -8.47 12.29
CA TRP A 49 -14.28 -8.82 11.91
C TRP A 49 -15.05 -9.27 13.15
N ILE A 50 -15.41 -8.32 14.02
CA ILE A 50 -16.27 -8.58 15.18
C ILE A 50 -17.68 -8.23 14.76
N VAL A 51 -18.43 -9.26 14.38
CA VAL A 51 -19.83 -9.14 14.00
C VAL A 51 -20.68 -9.04 15.26
N VAL A 52 -21.43 -7.96 15.36
CA VAL A 52 -22.59 -7.89 16.23
C VAL A 52 -23.80 -8.18 15.37
N GLU A 53 -24.51 -9.28 15.63
CA GLU A 53 -25.70 -9.65 14.88
C GLU A 53 -26.97 -9.11 15.55
N HIS A 54 -27.81 -8.44 14.77
CA HIS A 54 -29.17 -8.08 15.16
C HIS A 54 -30.12 -8.81 14.22
N GLN A 55 -30.90 -9.79 14.73
CA GLN A 55 -31.70 -10.72 13.94
C GLN A 55 -33.21 -10.50 14.09
N TRP A 56 -33.93 -10.66 12.99
CA TRP A 56 -35.36 -10.98 12.98
C TRP A 56 -35.60 -12.43 12.51
N PRO A 57 -36.48 -13.26 13.12
CA PRO A 57 -37.21 -12.99 14.35
C PRO A 57 -36.27 -13.14 15.52
N GLN A 58 -36.62 -12.56 16.68
CA GLN A 58 -35.92 -12.86 17.91
C GLN A 58 -35.94 -14.37 18.15
N GLY A 59 -34.83 -15.05 17.89
CA GLY A 59 -34.53 -16.32 18.53
C GLY A 59 -34.26 -16.02 20.01
N ASN A 60 -34.77 -16.87 20.90
CA ASN A 60 -34.32 -16.89 22.28
C ASN A 60 -32.82 -17.26 22.27
N ASP A 61 -31.97 -16.24 22.24
CA ASP A 61 -30.60 -16.19 22.78
C ASP A 61 -29.89 -15.03 22.08
N GLY A 62 -29.73 -13.91 22.80
CA GLY A 62 -28.89 -12.78 22.41
C GLY A 62 -27.40 -13.13 22.45
N GLN A 63 -27.01 -14.23 21.81
CA GLN A 63 -25.63 -14.67 21.70
C GLN A 63 -24.90 -13.88 20.60
N TRP A 64 -23.75 -13.35 20.99
CA TRP A 64 -22.83 -12.62 20.13
C TRP A 64 -21.90 -13.63 19.46
N PHE A 65 -21.90 -13.68 18.12
CA PHE A 65 -21.04 -14.61 17.38
C PHE A 65 -19.81 -13.88 16.84
N ILE A 66 -18.62 -14.34 17.23
CA ILE A 66 -17.34 -13.83 16.72
C ILE A 66 -16.88 -14.73 15.58
N PHE A 67 -16.66 -14.15 14.39
CA PHE A 67 -16.26 -14.89 13.19
C PHE A 67 -14.76 -14.75 12.93
N PRO A 68 -14.02 -15.86 12.70
CA PRO A 68 -12.70 -15.79 12.13
C PRO A 68 -12.78 -15.72 10.60
N THR A 69 -12.84 -14.48 10.07
CA THR A 69 -12.44 -14.04 8.70
C THR A 69 -13.22 -14.47 7.43
N TYR A 70 -13.15 -13.60 6.40
CA TYR A 70 -13.37 -13.78 4.94
C TYR A 70 -14.62 -13.24 4.19
N LEU A 71 -15.41 -12.29 4.74
CA LEU A 71 -16.27 -11.40 3.91
C LEU A 71 -15.49 -10.27 3.18
N SER A 72 -14.15 -10.27 3.27
CA SER A 72 -13.26 -9.28 2.63
C SER A 72 -13.34 -9.25 1.10
N HIS A 73 -13.90 -10.29 0.48
CA HIS A 73 -14.14 -10.33 -0.97
C HIS A 73 -15.43 -9.65 -1.41
N VAL A 74 -16.32 -9.26 -0.49
CA VAL A 74 -17.46 -8.41 -0.80
C VAL A 74 -16.92 -7.05 -1.22
N ARG A 75 -16.81 -6.86 -2.53
CA ARG A 75 -16.15 -5.70 -3.13
C ARG A 75 -16.83 -4.42 -2.72
N LYS A 76 -16.00 -3.37 -2.65
CA LYS A 76 -16.31 -2.03 -2.18
C LYS A 76 -17.51 -1.33 -2.84
N ASP A 77 -18.23 -1.88 -3.82
CA ASP A 77 -19.29 -1.18 -4.59
C ASP A 77 -20.50 -2.02 -5.02
N THR A 78 -20.59 -3.32 -4.69
CA THR A 78 -21.67 -4.17 -5.21
C THR A 78 -22.35 -4.97 -4.10
N ALA A 79 -23.68 -4.96 -4.13
CA ALA A 79 -24.48 -5.93 -3.38
C ALA A 79 -24.07 -7.36 -3.78
N PHE A 80 -24.04 -8.24 -2.79
CA PHE A 80 -23.49 -9.58 -2.91
C PHE A 80 -24.62 -10.59 -2.79
N VAL A 81 -24.81 -11.38 -3.86
CA VAL A 81 -25.84 -12.41 -3.95
C VAL A 81 -25.17 -13.77 -3.87
N VAL A 82 -25.57 -14.59 -2.90
CA VAL A 82 -25.12 -15.97 -2.76
C VAL A 82 -26.31 -16.89 -2.98
N THR A 83 -26.22 -17.70 -4.04
CA THR A 83 -27.21 -18.73 -4.36
C THR A 83 -26.83 -20.07 -3.73
N HIS A 84 -27.81 -20.97 -3.65
CA HIS A 84 -27.63 -22.31 -3.08
C HIS A 84 -26.47 -23.11 -3.71
N ASP A 85 -26.23 -22.96 -5.02
CA ASP A 85 -25.17 -23.68 -5.74
C ASP A 85 -23.75 -23.18 -5.40
N VAL A 86 -23.63 -21.94 -4.95
CA VAL A 86 -22.38 -21.37 -4.43
C VAL A 86 -22.13 -21.87 -3.02
N LEU A 87 -23.19 -21.97 -2.21
CA LEU A 87 -23.13 -22.55 -0.87
C LEU A 87 -22.81 -24.03 -0.92
N SER A 88 -23.32 -24.82 -1.86
CA SER A 88 -23.02 -26.27 -1.90
C SER A 88 -21.57 -26.59 -2.28
N ASN A 89 -20.90 -25.74 -3.08
CA ASN A 89 -19.58 -26.04 -3.66
C ASN A 89 -18.37 -25.35 -2.98
N SER A 90 -18.56 -24.47 -1.98
CA SER A 90 -17.45 -23.77 -1.32
C SER A 90 -16.84 -24.57 -0.16
N SER A 91 -15.51 -24.71 -0.07
CA SER A 91 -14.89 -25.64 0.89
C SER A 91 -14.52 -25.11 2.29
N THR A 92 -14.69 -23.82 2.62
CA THR A 92 -14.44 -23.32 4.01
C THR A 92 -15.19 -22.03 4.39
N ASP A 93 -15.44 -21.11 3.47
CA ASP A 93 -15.70 -19.70 3.85
C ASP A 93 -17.17 -19.36 4.11
N LEU A 94 -18.09 -20.22 3.64
CA LEU A 94 -19.53 -20.09 3.86
C LEU A 94 -20.08 -21.23 4.73
N GLU A 95 -19.19 -22.04 5.32
CA GLU A 95 -19.50 -23.16 6.22
C GLU A 95 -20.48 -22.74 7.32
N PHE A 96 -20.32 -21.56 7.92
CA PHE A 96 -21.24 -21.07 8.94
C PHE A 96 -22.68 -20.96 8.44
N PHE A 97 -22.89 -20.37 7.26
CA PHE A 97 -24.24 -20.21 6.70
C PHE A 97 -24.84 -21.59 6.37
N LYS A 98 -24.02 -22.54 5.89
CA LYS A 98 -24.44 -23.92 5.67
C LYS A 98 -24.81 -24.66 6.97
N VAL A 99 -23.97 -24.56 8.00
CA VAL A 99 -24.17 -25.18 9.32
C VAL A 99 -25.43 -24.65 9.99
N ASN A 100 -25.79 -23.40 9.73
CA ASN A 100 -27.03 -22.77 10.22
C ASN A 100 -28.23 -22.96 9.28
N GLY A 101 -28.10 -23.80 8.25
CA GLY A 101 -29.18 -24.16 7.34
C GLY A 101 -29.62 -23.05 6.39
N ILE A 102 -28.79 -22.03 6.15
CA ILE A 102 -29.07 -20.94 5.21
C ILE A 102 -28.71 -21.42 3.80
N ALA A 103 -29.70 -21.44 2.92
CA ALA A 103 -29.62 -21.91 1.54
C ALA A 103 -29.48 -20.77 0.52
N SER A 104 -29.84 -19.54 0.87
CA SER A 104 -29.66 -18.36 0.01
C SER A 104 -29.48 -17.11 0.86
N LEU A 105 -28.58 -16.23 0.41
CA LEU A 105 -28.15 -15.05 1.15
C LEU A 105 -28.04 -13.86 0.21
N LEU A 106 -28.56 -12.72 0.64
CA LEU A 106 -28.39 -11.43 -0.02
C LEU A 106 -27.77 -10.44 0.95
N LEU A 107 -26.73 -9.73 0.54
CA LEU A 107 -25.96 -8.82 1.38
C LEU A 107 -25.76 -7.46 0.71
N VAL A 108 -25.95 -6.38 1.46
CA VAL A 108 -25.65 -5.01 1.03
C VAL A 108 -24.73 -4.33 2.06
N PRO A 109 -23.62 -3.70 1.64
CA PRO A 109 -22.72 -3.02 2.55
C PRO A 109 -23.32 -1.71 3.10
N ILE A 110 -23.19 -1.47 4.40
CA ILE A 110 -23.49 -0.20 5.07
C ILE A 110 -22.20 0.61 5.14
N ARG A 111 -22.26 1.87 4.69
CA ARG A 111 -21.08 2.75 4.61
C ARG A 111 -21.14 3.86 5.65
N ASN A 112 -19.96 4.33 6.03
CA ASN A 112 -19.84 5.57 6.78
C ASN A 112 -20.27 6.75 5.88
N PRO A 113 -21.29 7.53 6.24
CA PRO A 113 -21.76 8.65 5.42
C PRO A 113 -20.77 9.81 5.35
N LYS A 114 -19.84 9.92 6.32
CA LYS A 114 -18.73 10.89 6.29
C LYS A 114 -17.50 10.37 5.53
N ALA A 115 -17.42 9.06 5.30
CA ALA A 115 -16.37 8.42 4.51
C ALA A 115 -16.95 7.24 3.70
N PRO A 116 -17.64 7.49 2.57
CA PRO A 116 -18.38 6.46 1.83
C PRO A 116 -17.55 5.26 1.35
N SER A 117 -16.22 5.41 1.33
CA SER A 117 -15.27 4.35 1.02
C SER A 117 -15.07 3.33 2.15
N ILE A 118 -15.57 3.61 3.36
CA ILE A 118 -15.48 2.76 4.55
C ILE A 118 -16.80 2.03 4.74
N VAL A 119 -16.76 0.71 4.65
CA VAL A 119 -17.87 -0.16 5.05
C VAL A 119 -17.80 -0.33 6.57
N ILE A 120 -18.90 -0.02 7.25
CA ILE A 120 -19.02 -0.10 8.72
C ILE A 120 -19.86 -1.30 9.16
N GLY A 121 -20.49 -1.98 8.20
CA GLY A 121 -21.31 -3.15 8.44
C GLY A 121 -21.98 -3.68 7.18
N PHE A 122 -22.82 -4.71 7.32
CA PHE A 122 -23.63 -5.26 6.24
C PHE A 122 -25.07 -5.46 6.71
N LEU A 123 -26.01 -5.25 5.80
CA LEU A 123 -27.40 -5.65 5.97
C LEU A 123 -27.68 -6.88 5.10
N SER A 124 -28.38 -7.87 5.65
CA SER A 124 -28.65 -9.12 4.94
C SER A 124 -30.12 -9.52 4.93
N PHE A 125 -30.48 -10.28 3.89
CA PHE A 125 -31.60 -11.22 3.93
C PHE A 125 -31.11 -12.65 3.82
N THR A 126 -31.74 -13.55 4.56
CA THR A 126 -31.43 -14.98 4.51
C THR A 126 -32.68 -15.83 4.30
N SER A 127 -32.47 -16.97 3.65
CA SER A 127 -33.49 -17.98 3.42
C SER A 127 -32.89 -19.36 3.63
N ASN A 128 -33.58 -20.23 4.38
CA ASN A 128 -33.16 -21.62 4.58
C ASN A 128 -33.61 -22.56 3.44
N VAL A 129 -34.35 -22.03 2.47
CA VAL A 129 -34.63 -22.69 1.19
C VAL A 129 -34.00 -21.92 0.04
N PRO A 130 -33.61 -22.60 -1.06
CA PRO A 130 -33.10 -21.93 -2.25
C PRO A 130 -34.10 -20.87 -2.73
N ARG A 131 -33.66 -19.61 -2.79
CA ARG A 131 -34.49 -18.47 -3.19
C ARG A 131 -33.72 -17.65 -4.21
N GLU A 132 -34.39 -17.35 -5.33
CA GLU A 132 -33.93 -16.32 -6.25
C GLU A 132 -34.32 -14.95 -5.71
N TRP A 133 -33.34 -14.05 -5.61
CA TRP A 133 -33.55 -12.68 -5.15
C TRP A 133 -34.03 -11.81 -6.30
N THR A 134 -35.17 -11.16 -6.13
CA THR A 134 -35.72 -10.27 -7.15
C THR A 134 -35.07 -8.88 -7.09
N PRO A 135 -35.11 -8.08 -8.17
CA PRO A 135 -34.75 -6.67 -8.11
C PRO A 135 -35.55 -5.89 -7.05
N GLY A 136 -36.77 -6.31 -6.74
CA GLY A 136 -37.58 -5.73 -5.66
C GLY A 136 -36.99 -6.01 -4.27
N ASP A 137 -36.49 -7.23 -4.02
CA ASP A 137 -35.81 -7.58 -2.77
C ASP A 137 -34.52 -6.76 -2.58
N MET A 138 -33.79 -6.54 -3.66
CA MET A 138 -32.61 -5.69 -3.70
C MET A 138 -32.92 -4.25 -3.30
N VAL A 139 -33.88 -3.62 -3.97
CA VAL A 139 -34.29 -2.23 -3.67
C VAL A 139 -34.77 -2.12 -2.23
N LEU A 140 -35.54 -3.10 -1.76
CA LEU A 140 -36.06 -3.10 -0.40
C LEU A 140 -34.93 -3.21 0.65
N LEU A 141 -33.91 -4.04 0.39
CA LEU A 141 -32.74 -4.17 1.27
C LEU A 141 -31.83 -2.94 1.22
N GLU A 142 -31.68 -2.29 0.06
CA GLU A 142 -30.92 -1.04 -0.07
C GLU A 142 -31.60 0.14 0.64
N MET A 143 -32.93 0.25 0.54
CA MET A 143 -33.70 1.25 1.31
C MET A 143 -33.54 1.03 2.82
N ALA A 144 -33.60 -0.23 3.25
CA ALA A 144 -33.38 -0.59 4.65
C ALA A 144 -31.96 -0.25 5.11
N ARG A 145 -30.94 -0.51 4.27
CA ARG A 145 -29.55 -0.11 4.51
C ARG A 145 -29.45 1.40 4.74
N ASP A 146 -30.09 2.22 3.91
CA ASP A 146 -29.99 3.67 4.02
C ASP A 146 -30.63 4.21 5.31
N LEU A 147 -31.78 3.65 5.71
CA LEU A 147 -32.44 3.97 6.98
C LEU A 147 -31.60 3.55 8.19
N VAL A 148 -31.04 2.33 8.16
CA VAL A 148 -30.14 1.84 9.22
C VAL A 148 -28.87 2.67 9.28
N SER A 149 -28.28 3.02 8.14
CA SER A 149 -27.10 3.89 8.05
C SER A 149 -27.37 5.27 8.67
N ALA A 150 -28.49 5.90 8.33
CA ALA A 150 -28.88 7.20 8.89
C ALA A 150 -29.08 7.12 10.42
N THR A 151 -29.65 6.02 10.91
CA THR A 151 -29.86 5.78 12.36
C THR A 151 -28.55 5.60 13.11
N LEU A 152 -27.60 4.86 12.53
CA LEU A 152 -26.29 4.58 13.12
C LEU A 152 -25.32 5.77 13.05
N CYS A 153 -25.54 6.71 12.13
CA CYS A 153 -24.61 7.81 11.86
C CYS A 153 -25.08 9.17 12.40
N HIS A 154 -26.06 9.17 13.31
CA HIS A 154 -26.48 10.38 14.01
C HIS A 154 -25.27 11.04 14.71
N PRO A 155 -25.10 12.38 14.63
CA PRO A 155 -23.93 13.09 15.15
C PRO A 155 -23.56 12.77 16.61
N ASP A 156 -24.56 12.46 17.43
CA ASP A 156 -24.39 12.12 18.85
C ASP A 156 -23.86 10.69 19.10
N ILE A 157 -23.75 9.85 18.05
CA ILE A 157 -23.32 8.45 18.13
C ILE A 157 -21.92 8.24 17.50
N PHE A 158 -21.46 9.13 16.60
CA PHE A 158 -20.15 9.02 15.91
C PHE A 158 -19.35 10.33 15.98
N ILE A 159 -18.53 10.49 17.03
CA ILE A 159 -17.51 11.54 17.10
C ILE A 159 -16.18 10.97 16.59
N ASN A 160 -15.68 11.46 15.46
CA ASN A 160 -14.24 11.46 15.18
C ASN A 160 -13.85 12.77 14.47
N LEU A 161 -12.95 13.53 15.10
CA LEU A 161 -12.62 14.96 14.89
C LEU A 161 -11.37 15.20 14.01
N ASP A 162 -10.80 14.17 13.39
CA ASP A 162 -9.45 14.25 12.79
C ASP A 162 -9.31 15.12 11.53
N HIS A 163 -10.40 15.37 10.79
CA HIS A 163 -10.29 16.07 9.49
C HIS A 163 -10.22 17.61 9.60
N GLU A 164 -10.81 18.23 10.63
CA GLU A 164 -10.83 19.70 10.72
C GLU A 164 -9.50 20.31 11.16
N ILE A 165 -8.71 19.58 11.96
CA ILE A 165 -7.43 20.08 12.49
C ILE A 165 -6.27 19.74 11.55
N ALA A 166 -6.46 18.80 10.63
CA ALA A 166 -5.36 18.28 9.83
C ALA A 166 -4.74 19.26 8.82
N HIS A 167 -5.55 20.23 8.36
CA HIS A 167 -5.19 21.22 7.35
C HIS A 167 -4.71 22.56 7.94
N LEU A 168 -4.74 22.71 9.27
CA LEU A 168 -4.37 23.96 9.93
C LEU A 168 -2.86 24.15 10.01
N SER A 169 -2.41 25.36 9.72
CA SER A 169 -1.04 25.83 9.93
C SER A 169 -0.68 25.85 11.42
N ALA A 170 0.61 25.97 11.72
CA ALA A 170 1.09 25.98 13.11
C ALA A 170 0.47 27.11 13.94
N THR A 171 0.34 28.30 13.34
CA THR A 171 -0.25 29.49 13.97
C THR A 171 -1.74 29.32 14.24
N GLU A 172 -2.48 28.67 13.34
CA GLU A 172 -3.92 28.42 13.52
C GLU A 172 -4.19 27.36 14.61
N VAL A 173 -3.33 26.36 14.74
CA VAL A 173 -3.41 25.37 15.83
C VAL A 173 -3.11 26.02 17.18
N GLU A 174 -2.11 26.89 17.24
CA GLU A 174 -1.73 27.62 18.46
C GLU A 174 -2.87 28.54 18.93
N ALA A 175 -3.52 29.26 18.01
CA ALA A 175 -4.67 30.12 18.32
C ALA A 175 -5.92 29.36 18.84
N ARG A 176 -6.01 28.04 18.62
CA ARG A 176 -7.16 27.22 19.06
C ARG A 176 -6.99 26.56 20.41
N LEU A 177 -5.78 26.57 20.98
CA LEU A 177 -5.52 26.01 22.29
C LEU A 177 -6.07 26.93 23.38
N SER A 178 -6.80 26.36 24.35
CA SER A 178 -7.08 27.05 25.61
C SER A 178 -5.80 27.24 26.44
N ASP A 179 -5.83 28.13 27.42
CA ASP A 179 -4.69 28.38 28.33
C ASP A 179 -4.25 27.09 29.07
N GLU A 180 -5.22 26.25 29.46
CA GLU A 180 -4.95 24.97 30.13
C GLU A 180 -4.27 23.96 29.18
N GLN A 181 -4.69 23.94 27.91
CA GLN A 181 -4.08 23.07 26.90
C GLN A 181 -2.67 23.56 26.53
N HIS A 182 -2.44 24.87 26.46
CA HIS A 182 -1.09 25.43 26.33
C HIS A 182 -0.17 24.99 27.46
N ALA A 183 -0.63 25.12 28.71
CA ALA A 183 0.13 24.66 29.88
C ALA A 183 0.41 23.15 29.84
N THR A 184 -0.53 22.35 29.32
CA THR A 184 -0.35 20.90 29.14
C THR A 184 0.69 20.58 28.06
N VAL A 185 0.66 21.27 26.91
CA VAL A 185 1.71 21.15 25.88
C VAL A 185 3.09 21.45 26.48
N ASP A 186 3.22 22.56 27.21
CA ASP A 186 4.49 22.98 27.79
C ASP A 186 5.03 21.99 28.84
N ARG A 187 4.16 21.45 29.70
CA ARG A 187 4.55 20.40 30.65
C ARG A 187 5.09 19.16 29.95
N ILE A 188 4.47 18.73 28.84
CA ILE A 188 4.94 17.58 28.06
C ILE A 188 6.29 17.88 27.39
N VAL A 189 6.51 19.11 26.89
CA VAL A 189 7.81 19.53 26.36
C VAL A 189 8.91 19.42 27.42
N VAL A 190 8.67 19.91 28.63
CA VAL A 190 9.63 19.82 29.74
C VAL A 190 9.95 18.37 30.09
N LEU A 191 8.94 17.48 30.14
CA LEU A 191 9.15 16.05 30.35
C LEU A 191 10.01 15.45 29.25
N PHE A 192 9.77 15.81 27.99
CA PHE A 192 10.55 15.33 26.85
C PHE A 192 12.01 15.79 26.93
N GLU A 193 12.24 17.07 27.24
CA GLU A 193 13.60 17.62 27.40
C GLU A 193 14.37 16.95 28.53
N LYS A 194 13.70 16.68 29.66
CA LYS A 194 14.30 16.06 30.83
C LYS A 194 14.61 14.58 30.63
N MET A 195 13.71 13.83 29.99
CA MET A 195 13.77 12.36 29.98
C MET A 195 14.23 11.75 28.64
N ARG A 196 14.05 12.46 27.53
CA ARG A 196 14.26 11.91 26.18
C ARG A 196 15.30 12.67 25.36
N ARG A 197 15.46 13.98 25.57
CA ARG A 197 16.44 14.78 24.82
C ARG A 197 17.86 14.49 25.27
N GLN A 198 18.74 14.21 24.32
CA GLN A 198 20.17 14.06 24.58
C GLN A 198 20.87 15.42 24.47
N SER A 199 21.20 16.03 25.61
CA SER A 199 21.76 17.38 25.71
C SER A 199 23.14 17.59 25.07
N LYS A 200 23.81 16.52 24.62
CA LYS A 200 25.19 16.57 24.08
C LYS A 200 25.25 16.74 22.55
N ILE A 201 24.12 16.71 21.86
CA ILE A 201 24.07 16.85 20.40
C ILE A 201 23.83 18.34 20.07
N LYS A 202 24.70 18.95 19.27
CA LYS A 202 24.40 20.24 18.63
C LYS A 202 23.26 20.00 17.64
N ASP A 203 22.03 20.26 18.06
CA ASP A 203 20.82 20.10 17.26
C ASP A 203 20.13 21.44 17.02
N LEU A 204 19.07 21.41 16.21
CA LEU A 204 18.21 22.56 15.95
C LEU A 204 16.97 22.57 16.86
N TRP A 205 17.06 21.98 18.07
CA TRP A 205 15.91 21.88 18.96
C TRP A 205 15.37 23.25 19.35
N VAL A 206 16.25 24.13 19.82
CA VAL A 206 15.86 25.47 20.29
C VAL A 206 15.38 26.35 19.13
N SER A 207 15.98 26.23 17.94
CA SER A 207 15.68 27.08 16.80
C SER A 207 14.49 26.61 15.96
N LEU A 208 14.19 25.30 15.93
CA LEU A 208 13.16 24.74 15.05
C LEU A 208 12.39 23.56 15.68
N GLY A 209 13.11 22.65 16.34
CA GLY A 209 12.56 21.36 16.78
C GLY A 209 11.46 21.48 17.84
N MET A 210 11.63 22.38 18.81
CA MET A 210 10.66 22.58 19.90
C MET A 210 9.32 23.05 19.35
N SER A 211 9.33 24.05 18.47
CA SER A 211 8.11 24.60 17.85
C SER A 211 7.37 23.54 17.02
N ALA A 212 8.10 22.76 16.22
CA ALA A 212 7.54 21.65 15.46
C ALA A 212 6.98 20.52 16.34
N PHE A 213 7.59 20.28 17.51
CA PHE A 213 7.12 19.30 18.48
C PHE A 213 5.84 19.77 19.19
N LYS A 214 5.80 21.01 19.68
CA LYS A 214 4.60 21.64 20.25
C LYS A 214 3.42 21.57 19.29
N TYR A 215 3.64 21.93 18.02
CA TYR A 215 2.61 21.86 16.98
C TYR A 215 2.00 20.45 16.85
N LYS A 216 2.84 19.40 16.85
CA LYS A 216 2.34 18.02 16.74
C LYS A 216 1.55 17.58 17.97
N LEU A 217 2.00 17.95 19.18
CA LEU A 217 1.29 17.65 20.42
C LEU A 217 -0.07 18.33 20.49
N ALA A 218 -0.11 19.62 20.12
CA ALA A 218 -1.33 20.42 20.15
C ALA A 218 -2.48 19.77 19.37
N ARG A 219 -2.18 19.12 18.23
CA ARG A 219 -3.19 18.42 17.43
C ARG A 219 -3.89 17.28 18.18
N PHE A 220 -3.17 16.53 19.01
CA PHE A 220 -3.77 15.48 19.84
C PHE A 220 -4.53 16.06 21.04
N ILE A 221 -3.99 17.12 21.65
CA ILE A 221 -4.54 17.74 22.86
C ILE A 221 -5.85 18.49 22.57
N ILE A 222 -5.94 19.20 21.45
CA ILE A 222 -7.20 19.85 21.03
C ILE A 222 -8.28 18.80 20.79
N SER A 223 -7.93 17.66 20.20
CA SER A 223 -8.85 16.54 19.93
C SER A 223 -9.08 15.62 21.13
N ASN A 224 -8.45 15.89 22.28
CA ASN A 224 -8.49 15.04 23.48
C ASN A 224 -8.15 13.55 23.21
N GLN A 225 -7.22 13.29 22.29
CA GLN A 225 -6.80 11.95 21.89
C GLN A 225 -5.49 11.53 22.57
N THR A 226 -5.30 10.22 22.77
CA THR A 226 -4.02 9.67 23.21
C THR A 226 -2.89 10.08 22.26
N ILE A 227 -1.80 10.61 22.81
CA ILE A 227 -0.62 10.98 22.01
C ILE A 227 0.06 9.71 21.51
N ALA A 228 0.10 9.53 20.19
CA ALA A 228 0.78 8.40 19.57
C ALA A 228 2.22 8.79 19.17
N MET A 229 3.20 8.08 19.72
CA MET A 229 4.61 8.20 19.35
C MET A 229 5.11 6.90 18.72
N ALA A 230 5.96 7.01 17.71
CA ALA A 230 6.61 5.86 17.09
C ALA A 230 8.13 5.99 17.21
N LEU A 231 8.79 4.91 17.65
CA LEU A 231 10.23 4.84 17.81
C LEU A 231 10.77 3.63 17.01
N PRO A 232 11.49 3.86 15.89
CA PRO A 232 12.25 2.81 15.24
C PRO A 232 13.50 2.52 16.09
N ALA A 233 13.46 1.45 16.87
CA ALA A 233 14.53 1.07 17.79
C ALA A 233 14.47 -0.43 18.10
N PHE A 234 15.52 -0.92 18.77
CA PHE A 234 15.68 -2.32 19.18
C PHE A 234 15.65 -3.32 18.01
N PRO A 235 16.39 -3.09 16.89
CA PRO A 235 16.36 -4.02 15.77
C PRO A 235 17.01 -5.37 16.12
N PHE A 236 18.18 -5.35 16.75
CA PHE A 236 18.90 -6.52 17.27
C PHE A 236 20.18 -6.07 18.03
N LYS A 237 20.84 -7.01 18.72
CA LYS A 237 22.16 -6.83 19.33
C LYS A 237 23.28 -6.78 18.29
N SER A 238 24.29 -5.93 18.49
CA SER A 238 25.49 -5.89 17.64
C SER A 238 26.11 -7.30 17.49
N ARG A 239 26.52 -7.69 16.28
CA ARG A 239 27.16 -9.00 16.02
C ARG A 239 28.53 -9.14 16.71
N ASN A 240 29.15 -8.04 17.11
CA ASN A 240 30.44 -8.05 17.80
C ASN A 240 30.26 -8.32 19.30
N THR A 241 30.34 -9.60 19.66
CA THR A 241 30.25 -10.11 21.05
C THR A 241 31.54 -9.93 21.85
N ASN A 242 32.64 -9.52 21.22
CA ASN A 242 33.94 -9.41 21.89
C ASN A 242 34.12 -8.08 22.63
N SER A 243 33.35 -7.04 22.27
CA SER A 243 33.52 -5.70 22.85
C SER A 243 32.22 -4.93 23.13
N ASN A 244 31.13 -5.22 22.43
CA ASN A 244 29.97 -4.32 22.41
C ASN A 244 28.73 -4.88 23.10
N VAL A 245 28.54 -6.20 23.12
CA VAL A 245 27.35 -6.85 23.67
C VAL A 245 27.71 -8.16 24.37
N ILE A 246 26.91 -8.53 25.36
CA ILE A 246 27.12 -9.73 26.18
C ILE A 246 26.57 -10.99 25.48
N GLY A 247 25.66 -10.82 24.53
CA GLY A 247 25.09 -11.91 23.74
C GLY A 247 24.17 -11.41 22.63
N THR A 248 23.51 -12.35 21.94
CA THR A 248 22.59 -12.07 20.83
C THR A 248 21.16 -11.77 21.28
N LEU A 249 20.81 -12.14 22.52
CA LEU A 249 19.50 -11.90 23.12
C LEU A 249 19.45 -10.53 23.82
N PRO A 250 18.24 -9.92 23.96
CA PRO A 250 18.05 -8.75 24.81
C PRO A 250 18.54 -9.01 26.23
N ASP A 251 19.17 -8.00 26.82
CA ASP A 251 19.69 -8.02 28.18
C ASP A 251 19.15 -6.84 28.99
N MET A 252 19.76 -6.59 30.15
CA MET A 252 19.36 -5.50 31.05
C MET A 252 19.38 -4.12 30.36
N GLY A 253 20.21 -3.93 29.33
CA GLY A 253 20.26 -2.70 28.55
C GLY A 253 18.92 -2.39 27.87
N GLU A 254 18.34 -3.37 27.18
CA GLU A 254 17.02 -3.18 26.54
C GLU A 254 15.90 -3.08 27.58
N ALA A 255 15.96 -3.86 28.65
CA ALA A 255 14.98 -3.78 29.74
C ALA A 255 14.92 -2.37 30.35
N LEU A 256 16.08 -1.78 30.66
CA LEU A 256 16.17 -0.41 31.18
C LEU A 256 15.71 0.63 30.14
N ALA A 257 16.06 0.45 28.87
CA ALA A 257 15.64 1.36 27.81
C ALA A 257 14.11 1.35 27.60
N LEU A 258 13.48 0.16 27.60
CA LEU A 258 12.02 0.02 27.52
C LEU A 258 11.33 0.55 28.79
N ALA A 259 11.88 0.28 29.97
CA ALA A 259 11.37 0.82 31.22
C ALA A 259 11.40 2.36 31.24
N ASN A 260 12.46 2.97 30.73
CA ASN A 260 12.56 4.44 30.58
C ASN A 260 11.53 5.01 29.61
N LEU A 261 11.25 4.31 28.50
CA LEU A 261 10.19 4.70 27.55
C LEU A 261 8.82 4.63 28.22
N ASN A 262 8.53 3.55 28.94
CA ASN A 262 7.28 3.39 29.68
C ASN A 262 7.13 4.45 30.78
N SER A 263 8.20 4.74 31.52
CA SER A 263 8.19 5.78 32.57
C SER A 263 7.86 7.17 32.00
N PHE A 264 8.40 7.50 30.82
CA PHE A 264 8.04 8.75 30.14
C PHE A 264 6.56 8.77 29.74
N ALA A 265 6.04 7.69 29.16
CA ALA A 265 4.62 7.60 28.80
C ALA A 265 3.68 7.75 30.01
N LEU A 266 4.04 7.14 31.15
CA LEU A 266 3.31 7.27 32.40
C LEU A 266 3.30 8.70 32.94
N GLN A 267 4.44 9.39 32.94
CA GLN A 267 4.52 10.80 33.36
C GLN A 267 3.72 11.74 32.45
N VAL A 268 3.63 11.44 31.15
CA VAL A 268 2.74 12.19 30.25
C VAL A 268 1.28 11.97 30.63
N SER A 269 0.88 10.75 30.99
CA SER A 269 -0.49 10.45 31.43
C SER A 269 -0.89 11.14 32.73
N GLU A 270 0.05 11.49 33.59
CA GLU A 270 -0.21 12.28 34.80
C GLU A 270 -0.59 13.75 34.50
N VAL A 271 -0.05 14.31 33.41
CA VAL A 271 -0.31 15.71 33.01
C VAL A 271 -1.36 15.83 31.91
N TYR A 272 -1.67 14.75 31.21
CA TYR A 272 -2.64 14.68 30.11
C TYR A 272 -3.43 13.36 30.18
N PRO A 273 -4.70 13.38 30.64
CA PRO A 273 -5.45 12.16 30.95
C PRO A 273 -5.61 11.13 29.81
N PRO A 274 -5.78 11.52 28.53
CA PRO A 274 -5.77 10.55 27.41
C PRO A 274 -4.42 9.85 27.21
N GLY A 275 -3.35 10.38 27.80
CA GLY A 275 -2.05 9.74 27.92
C GLY A 275 -1.21 9.70 26.66
N CYS A 276 -0.19 8.85 26.70
CA CYS A 276 0.77 8.65 25.61
C CYS A 276 1.02 7.16 25.38
N LYS A 277 1.10 6.75 24.11
CA LYS A 277 1.53 5.40 23.70
C LYS A 277 2.75 5.50 22.81
N ILE A 278 3.78 4.71 23.13
CA ILE A 278 5.02 4.63 22.35
C ILE A 278 5.08 3.28 21.66
N LEU A 279 4.94 3.27 20.34
CA LEU A 279 5.10 2.09 19.52
C LEU A 279 6.59 1.90 19.17
N VAL A 280 7.18 0.82 19.66
CA VAL A 280 8.51 0.38 19.23
C VAL A 280 8.34 -0.45 17.96
N LYS A 281 8.93 0.00 16.85
CA LYS A 281 8.90 -0.73 15.58
C LYS A 281 10.29 -1.25 15.24
N PRO A 282 10.53 -2.57 15.26
CA PRO A 282 11.80 -3.12 14.78
C PRO A 282 11.91 -2.95 13.26
N PHE A 283 13.13 -2.71 12.76
CA PHE A 283 13.38 -2.66 11.32
C PHE A 283 13.09 -4.00 10.66
N GLY A 284 12.78 -3.95 9.36
CA GLY A 284 12.44 -5.13 8.57
C GLY A 284 11.13 -5.80 8.94
N THR A 285 10.28 -5.12 9.72
CA THR A 285 8.92 -5.58 10.00
C THR A 285 7.89 -4.68 9.34
N TRP A 286 6.90 -5.32 8.74
CA TRP A 286 5.75 -4.65 8.16
C TRP A 286 4.47 -5.16 8.78
N THR A 287 3.61 -4.23 9.17
CA THR A 287 2.22 -4.53 9.49
C THR A 287 1.41 -4.20 8.26
N PRO A 288 0.70 -5.17 7.67
CA PRO A 288 -0.23 -4.91 6.57
C PRO A 288 -1.15 -3.74 6.90
N VAL A 289 -1.31 -2.82 5.97
CA VAL A 289 -2.17 -1.64 6.13
C VAL A 289 -3.36 -1.76 5.19
N ASP A 290 -4.54 -1.41 5.70
CA ASP A 290 -5.76 -1.37 4.91
C ASP A 290 -5.77 -0.10 4.03
N PHE A 291 -5.03 -0.17 2.93
CA PHE A 291 -4.98 0.87 1.92
C PHE A 291 -5.19 0.26 0.55
N LEU A 292 -6.20 0.75 -0.16
CA LEU A 292 -6.33 0.51 -1.59
C LEU A 292 -5.91 1.77 -2.33
N ALA A 293 -5.09 1.59 -3.37
CA ALA A 293 -4.80 2.68 -4.29
C ALA A 293 -6.11 3.19 -4.93
N PRO A 294 -6.21 4.50 -5.22
CA PRO A 294 -7.31 5.03 -6.01
C PRO A 294 -7.49 4.24 -7.31
N ILE A 295 -8.74 4.01 -7.69
CA ILE A 295 -9.07 3.36 -8.96
C ILE A 295 -8.88 4.42 -10.06
N PRO A 296 -7.97 4.20 -11.02
CA PRO A 296 -7.74 5.19 -12.07
C PRO A 296 -8.91 5.19 -13.06
N PRO A 297 -9.29 6.35 -13.61
CA PRO A 297 -10.21 6.40 -14.75
C PRO A 297 -9.52 5.82 -16.00
N ALA A 298 -10.32 5.38 -16.97
CA ALA A 298 -9.81 4.94 -18.26
C ALA A 298 -8.97 6.05 -18.92
N TYR A 299 -7.86 5.68 -19.56
CA TYR A 299 -6.98 6.63 -20.24
C TYR A 299 -7.72 7.27 -21.42
N PRO A 300 -7.88 8.61 -21.45
CA PRO A 300 -8.67 9.28 -22.47
C PRO A 300 -8.14 9.03 -23.87
N ASN A 301 -8.99 8.51 -24.76
CA ASN A 301 -8.67 8.26 -26.17
C ASN A 301 -7.40 7.40 -26.39
N TRP A 302 -7.09 6.51 -25.45
CA TRP A 302 -5.94 5.63 -25.58
C TRP A 302 -6.11 4.62 -26.71
N SER A 303 -5.06 4.47 -27.51
CA SER A 303 -4.97 3.54 -28.62
C SER A 303 -3.60 2.88 -28.65
N ILE A 304 -3.61 1.56 -28.79
CA ILE A 304 -2.39 0.76 -28.99
C ILE A 304 -1.66 1.11 -30.30
N GLU A 305 -2.30 1.81 -31.23
CA GLU A 305 -1.72 2.17 -32.52
C GLU A 305 -1.23 3.61 -32.56
N THR A 306 -1.94 4.53 -31.89
CA THR A 306 -1.76 5.98 -32.11
C THR A 306 -1.35 6.77 -30.87
N THR A 307 -1.44 6.21 -29.65
CA THR A 307 -1.00 6.92 -28.46
C THR A 307 0.53 6.93 -28.38
N ASN A 308 1.14 8.09 -28.65
CA ASN A 308 2.60 8.22 -28.66
C ASN A 308 3.21 8.15 -27.24
N PRO A 309 4.47 7.72 -27.12
CA PRO A 309 5.21 7.78 -25.85
C PRO A 309 5.33 9.22 -25.33
N LEU A 310 5.23 9.41 -24.02
CA LEU A 310 5.39 10.73 -23.39
C LEU A 310 6.87 11.20 -23.43
N PRO A 311 7.16 12.43 -23.91
CA PRO A 311 8.52 12.89 -24.17
C PRO A 311 9.20 13.44 -22.90
N TYR A 312 9.55 12.57 -21.94
CA TYR A 312 10.26 13.02 -20.74
C TYR A 312 11.69 13.49 -21.07
N ARG A 313 12.02 14.75 -20.69
CA ARG A 313 13.34 15.38 -20.84
C ARG A 313 13.88 15.79 -19.46
N PRO A 314 14.45 14.85 -18.69
CA PRO A 314 14.89 15.13 -17.31
C PRO A 314 16.20 15.93 -17.20
N PHE A 315 16.86 16.25 -18.31
CA PHE A 315 18.04 17.11 -18.32
C PHE A 315 17.66 18.59 -18.09
N LYS A 316 18.57 19.34 -17.48
CA LYS A 316 18.42 20.78 -17.22
C LYS A 316 19.57 21.54 -17.87
N TYR A 317 19.24 22.65 -18.51
CA TYR A 317 20.22 23.61 -19.04
C TYR A 317 20.49 24.72 -18.00
N GLY A 318 21.76 25.09 -17.81
CA GLY A 318 22.17 26.18 -16.91
C GLY A 318 23.51 25.93 -16.20
N SER A 319 24.14 27.00 -15.69
CA SER A 319 25.44 26.94 -14.99
C SER A 319 25.39 26.25 -13.62
N ASP A 320 24.22 26.21 -12.98
CA ASP A 320 24.04 25.71 -11.62
C ASP A 320 23.32 24.35 -11.62
N TYR A 321 24.08 23.27 -11.78
CA TYR A 321 23.55 21.90 -11.69
C TYR A 321 23.67 21.34 -10.26
N PHE A 322 22.53 21.25 -9.56
CA PHE A 322 22.46 20.61 -8.25
C PHE A 322 22.04 19.14 -8.35
N VAL A 323 22.93 18.24 -7.93
CA VAL A 323 22.64 16.81 -7.84
C VAL A 323 21.58 16.61 -6.75
N THR A 324 20.38 16.22 -7.16
CA THR A 324 19.26 15.87 -6.27
C THR A 324 18.67 14.52 -6.71
N THR A 325 17.92 13.85 -5.84
CA THR A 325 17.28 12.57 -6.17
C THR A 325 16.17 12.70 -7.22
N GLY A 326 15.68 13.92 -7.48
CA GLY A 326 14.66 14.22 -8.49
C GLY A 326 13.27 13.62 -8.19
N ILE A 327 13.06 13.13 -6.96
CA ILE A 327 11.84 12.46 -6.54
C ILE A 327 10.69 13.46 -6.43
N ARG A 328 9.56 13.13 -7.04
CA ARG A 328 8.29 13.87 -7.00
C ARG A 328 7.16 12.94 -6.57
N ARG A 329 6.04 13.52 -6.14
CA ARG A 329 4.82 12.75 -5.90
C ARG A 329 4.29 12.23 -7.23
N LEU A 330 3.91 10.97 -7.28
CA LEU A 330 3.25 10.35 -8.41
C LEU A 330 1.75 10.63 -8.34
N ASP A 331 1.15 11.01 -9.47
CA ASP A 331 -0.30 10.93 -9.64
C ASP A 331 -0.70 9.47 -9.84
N TRP A 332 -1.72 9.01 -9.12
CA TRP A 332 -2.16 7.62 -9.18
C TRP A 332 -2.67 7.24 -10.57
N ASP A 333 -3.23 8.19 -11.33
CA ASP A 333 -3.72 7.97 -12.69
C ASP A 333 -2.58 7.76 -13.72
N ASP A 334 -1.37 8.13 -13.33
CA ASP A 334 -0.17 8.05 -14.15
C ASP A 334 0.77 6.94 -13.66
N TRP A 335 0.32 6.00 -12.82
CA TRP A 335 1.25 4.99 -12.29
C TRP A 335 1.99 4.21 -13.38
N ILE A 336 1.24 3.62 -14.32
CA ILE A 336 1.78 2.88 -15.46
C ILE A 336 1.34 3.58 -16.75
N GLU A 337 2.29 3.91 -17.61
CA GLU A 337 2.12 4.69 -18.85
C GLU A 337 2.41 3.81 -20.07
N LEU A 338 1.36 3.28 -20.69
CA LEU A 338 1.45 2.47 -21.90
C LEU A 338 1.29 3.34 -23.15
N ASP A 339 2.00 2.98 -24.21
CA ASP A 339 1.95 3.68 -25.50
C ASP A 339 1.86 2.71 -26.68
N ASN A 340 1.88 3.26 -27.89
CA ASN A 340 1.79 2.51 -29.13
C ASN A 340 3.01 1.61 -29.43
N GLN A 341 4.07 1.68 -28.61
CA GLN A 341 5.19 0.76 -28.69
C GLN A 341 4.98 -0.49 -27.82
N TRP A 342 3.83 -0.63 -27.14
CA TRP A 342 3.56 -1.73 -26.21
C TRP A 342 3.85 -3.12 -26.81
N ILE A 343 3.36 -3.40 -28.03
CA ILE A 343 3.59 -4.67 -28.74
C ILE A 343 5.08 -4.96 -28.95
N ARG A 344 5.86 -3.93 -29.35
CA ARG A 344 7.31 -4.07 -29.53
C ARG A 344 7.99 -4.47 -28.22
N TYR A 345 7.64 -3.82 -27.12
CA TYR A 345 8.23 -4.12 -25.80
C TYR A 345 7.79 -5.50 -25.31
N GLN A 346 6.51 -5.85 -25.45
CA GLN A 346 5.99 -7.15 -25.06
C GLN A 346 6.72 -8.28 -25.79
N ASN A 347 6.88 -8.19 -27.12
CA ASN A 347 7.58 -9.20 -27.92
C ASN A 347 9.04 -9.38 -27.49
N ILE A 348 9.75 -8.28 -27.22
CA ILE A 348 11.13 -8.33 -26.73
C ILE A 348 11.19 -9.00 -25.35
N LYS A 349 10.27 -8.65 -24.45
CA LYS A 349 10.20 -9.24 -23.10
C LYS A 349 9.83 -10.72 -23.14
N LEU A 350 8.90 -11.13 -24.01
CA LEU A 350 8.57 -12.54 -24.24
C LEU A 350 9.82 -13.32 -24.67
N ALA A 351 10.54 -12.84 -25.68
CA ALA A 351 11.76 -13.50 -26.15
C ALA A 351 12.81 -13.64 -25.04
N ARG A 352 12.96 -12.63 -24.17
CA ARG A 352 13.95 -12.65 -23.09
C ARG A 352 13.52 -13.48 -21.88
N LEU A 353 12.26 -13.38 -21.44
CA LEU A 353 11.74 -14.05 -20.25
C LEU A 353 11.38 -15.53 -20.46
N PHE A 354 11.38 -15.99 -21.72
CA PHE A 354 11.26 -17.40 -22.07
C PHE A 354 12.50 -17.95 -22.81
N GLY A 355 13.52 -17.12 -22.99
CA GLY A 355 14.80 -17.51 -23.60
C GLY A 355 15.81 -18.08 -22.60
N GLU A 356 17.03 -18.32 -23.08
CA GLU A 356 18.10 -18.98 -22.31
C GLU A 356 18.51 -18.21 -21.03
N ARG A 357 18.37 -16.88 -21.03
CA ARG A 357 18.71 -16.01 -19.88
C ARG A 357 17.56 -15.81 -18.89
N ALA A 358 16.38 -16.41 -19.11
CA ALA A 358 15.17 -16.12 -18.34
C ALA A 358 15.36 -16.18 -16.81
N SER A 359 16.06 -17.20 -16.31
CA SER A 359 16.32 -17.41 -14.88
C SER A 359 17.24 -16.37 -14.24
N ARG A 360 18.00 -15.62 -15.06
CA ARG A 360 18.87 -14.53 -14.62
C ARG A 360 18.19 -13.17 -14.71
N LEU A 361 17.14 -13.07 -15.54
CA LEU A 361 16.37 -11.84 -15.76
C LEU A 361 15.13 -11.73 -14.87
N CYS A 362 14.63 -12.85 -14.35
CA CYS A 362 13.52 -12.91 -13.41
C CYS A 362 13.89 -13.76 -12.20
N MET A 363 14.04 -13.13 -11.04
CA MET A 363 14.47 -13.78 -9.80
C MET A 363 13.59 -13.30 -8.64
N THR A 364 13.20 -14.21 -7.75
CA THR A 364 12.36 -13.92 -6.57
C THR A 364 12.83 -14.81 -5.42
N VAL A 365 13.24 -14.23 -4.29
CA VAL A 365 13.51 -15.02 -3.07
C VAL A 365 12.19 -15.46 -2.42
N PRO A 366 12.16 -16.54 -1.62
CA PRO A 366 10.95 -17.03 -0.97
C PRO A 366 10.20 -15.97 -0.16
N GLU A 367 10.92 -15.09 0.53
CA GLU A 367 10.37 -14.00 1.34
C GLU A 367 9.69 -12.91 0.50
N ALA A 368 9.96 -12.87 -0.81
CA ALA A 368 9.38 -11.93 -1.77
C ALA A 368 8.14 -12.46 -2.51
N CYS A 369 7.78 -13.74 -2.36
CA CYS A 369 6.72 -14.37 -3.14
C CYS A 369 5.36 -13.67 -2.97
N ASP A 370 5.00 -13.33 -1.74
CA ASP A 370 3.75 -12.61 -1.45
C ASP A 370 3.74 -11.21 -2.08
N ALA A 371 4.88 -10.52 -2.08
CA ALA A 371 5.03 -9.21 -2.71
C ALA A 371 4.99 -9.29 -4.24
N ALA A 372 5.52 -10.36 -4.82
CA ALA A 372 5.45 -10.63 -6.26
C ALA A 372 3.99 -10.90 -6.69
N LEU A 373 3.23 -11.65 -5.89
CA LEU A 373 1.80 -11.86 -6.11
C LEU A 373 1.00 -10.55 -5.97
N GLU A 374 1.23 -9.79 -4.90
CA GLU A 374 0.58 -8.49 -4.69
C GLU A 374 0.90 -7.49 -5.82
N THR A 375 2.11 -7.58 -6.40
CA THR A 375 2.49 -6.81 -7.59
C THR A 375 1.66 -7.21 -8.80
N MET A 376 1.54 -8.51 -9.09
CA MET A 376 0.72 -9.03 -10.19
C MET A 376 -0.75 -8.61 -10.04
N GLU A 377 -1.30 -8.70 -8.83
CA GLU A 377 -2.67 -8.25 -8.52
C GLU A 377 -2.82 -6.74 -8.77
N SER A 378 -1.94 -5.93 -8.17
CA SER A 378 -2.00 -4.47 -8.26
C SER A 378 -1.85 -3.95 -9.68
N VAL A 379 -0.89 -4.51 -10.43
CA VAL A 379 -0.66 -4.15 -11.84
C VAL A 379 -1.88 -4.54 -12.67
N SER A 380 -2.39 -5.77 -12.52
CA SER A 380 -3.53 -6.23 -13.30
C SER A 380 -4.80 -5.41 -13.03
N GLU A 381 -5.06 -5.05 -11.78
CA GLU A 381 -6.21 -4.21 -11.40
C GLU A 381 -6.10 -2.81 -11.98
N TYR A 382 -4.90 -2.21 -11.91
CA TYR A 382 -4.65 -0.92 -12.53
C TYR A 382 -4.87 -0.95 -14.05
N LEU A 383 -4.32 -1.96 -14.73
CA LEU A 383 -4.36 -2.05 -16.19
C LEU A 383 -5.77 -2.26 -16.75
N VAL A 384 -6.60 -3.08 -16.10
CA VAL A 384 -7.99 -3.30 -16.56
C VAL A 384 -8.84 -2.03 -16.43
N CYS A 385 -8.59 -1.20 -15.40
CA CYS A 385 -9.28 0.08 -15.23
C CYS A 385 -8.73 1.17 -16.14
N ARG A 386 -7.40 1.31 -16.23
CA ARG A 386 -6.73 2.38 -16.98
C ARG A 386 -6.72 2.13 -18.49
N TYR A 387 -6.55 0.88 -18.92
CA TYR A 387 -6.45 0.48 -20.33
C TYR A 387 -7.46 -0.63 -20.70
N PRO A 388 -8.78 -0.39 -20.53
CA PRO A 388 -9.82 -1.41 -20.73
C PRO A 388 -9.95 -1.88 -22.18
N SER A 389 -9.47 -1.10 -23.16
CA SER A 389 -9.42 -1.52 -24.56
C SER A 389 -8.33 -2.57 -24.83
N LEU A 390 -7.28 -2.62 -24.00
CA LEU A 390 -6.20 -3.60 -24.10
C LEU A 390 -6.34 -4.78 -23.13
N PHE A 391 -6.85 -4.56 -21.91
CA PHE A 391 -6.93 -5.61 -20.90
C PHE A 391 -8.35 -5.92 -20.44
N GLN A 392 -8.59 -7.16 -20.03
CA GLN A 392 -9.78 -7.54 -19.28
C GLN A 392 -9.48 -8.69 -18.33
N PHE A 393 -10.27 -8.80 -17.25
CA PHE A 393 -10.26 -10.00 -16.43
C PHE A 393 -11.08 -11.11 -17.09
N LYS A 394 -10.56 -12.34 -16.96
CA LYS A 394 -11.28 -13.58 -17.20
C LYS A 394 -11.34 -14.39 -15.91
N TYR A 395 -12.46 -15.05 -15.70
CA TYR A 395 -12.71 -15.88 -14.53
C TYR A 395 -12.97 -17.29 -15.01
N SER A 396 -12.19 -18.25 -14.51
CA SER A 396 -12.56 -19.66 -14.54
C SER A 396 -13.20 -20.04 -13.20
N ALA A 397 -13.77 -21.24 -13.10
CA ALA A 397 -14.38 -21.75 -11.87
C ALA A 397 -13.47 -21.67 -10.64
N THR A 398 -12.15 -21.60 -10.81
CA THR A 398 -11.17 -21.60 -9.73
C THR A 398 -10.09 -20.51 -9.81
N GLN A 399 -10.04 -19.69 -10.88
CA GLN A 399 -8.91 -18.77 -11.09
C GLN A 399 -9.31 -17.43 -11.70
N LYS A 400 -8.79 -16.35 -11.11
CA LYS A 400 -8.73 -15.00 -11.70
C LYS A 400 -7.55 -14.93 -12.67
N GLN A 401 -7.80 -14.47 -13.89
CA GLN A 401 -6.82 -14.35 -14.96
C GLN A 401 -6.96 -13.00 -15.65
N ILE A 402 -5.87 -12.47 -16.20
CA ILE A 402 -5.88 -11.27 -17.04
C ILE A 402 -5.62 -11.66 -18.49
N GLN A 403 -6.46 -11.15 -19.39
CA GLN A 403 -6.31 -11.33 -20.83
C GLN A 403 -5.79 -10.04 -21.47
N ILE A 404 -4.87 -10.19 -22.41
CA ILE A 404 -4.46 -9.16 -23.35
C ILE A 404 -5.33 -9.29 -24.60
N LYS A 405 -6.16 -8.29 -24.88
CA LYS A 405 -7.13 -8.32 -26.00
C LYS A 405 -6.46 -8.28 -27.36
N ALA A 406 -5.38 -7.51 -27.49
CA ALA A 406 -4.68 -7.31 -28.76
C ALA A 406 -4.03 -8.59 -29.30
N THR A 407 -3.55 -9.45 -28.40
CA THR A 407 -2.72 -10.62 -28.75
C THR A 407 -3.39 -11.95 -28.36
N GLY A 408 -4.33 -11.92 -27.41
CA GLY A 408 -5.16 -13.05 -27.01
C GLY A 408 -4.65 -13.83 -25.80
N GLU A 409 -3.39 -13.63 -25.40
CA GLU A 409 -2.74 -14.29 -24.27
C GLU A 409 -3.48 -14.05 -22.96
N VAL A 410 -3.41 -15.06 -22.09
CA VAL A 410 -4.05 -15.06 -20.79
C VAL A 410 -3.04 -15.50 -19.74
N TYR A 411 -2.88 -14.69 -18.70
CA TYR A 411 -1.99 -14.98 -17.58
C TYR A 411 -2.79 -15.15 -16.29
N ARG A 412 -2.45 -16.18 -15.51
CA ARG A 412 -3.04 -16.39 -14.18
C ARG A 412 -2.48 -15.36 -13.21
N ILE A 413 -3.36 -14.74 -12.42
CA ILE A 413 -2.95 -13.82 -11.36
C ILE A 413 -2.15 -14.57 -10.28
N HIS A 414 -2.69 -15.72 -9.87
CA HIS A 414 -2.06 -16.63 -8.91
C HIS A 414 -1.31 -17.71 -9.70
N SER A 415 -0.06 -17.45 -10.04
CA SER A 415 0.84 -18.38 -10.73
C SER A 415 2.11 -18.61 -9.92
N ASP A 416 2.95 -19.54 -10.38
CA ASP A 416 4.27 -19.79 -9.78
C ASP A 416 5.30 -18.68 -10.11
N ASP A 417 5.02 -17.86 -11.13
CA ASP A 417 5.89 -16.78 -11.62
C ASP A 417 5.12 -15.45 -11.76
N PRO A 418 4.52 -14.90 -10.68
CA PRO A 418 3.63 -13.75 -10.78
C PRO A 418 4.35 -12.49 -11.28
N LEU A 419 5.61 -12.29 -10.85
CA LEU A 419 6.41 -11.13 -11.27
C LEU A 419 6.78 -11.18 -12.77
N LYS A 420 7.06 -12.38 -13.29
CA LYS A 420 7.35 -12.60 -14.72
C LYS A 420 6.15 -12.19 -15.58
N TYR A 421 4.95 -12.63 -15.21
CA TYR A 421 3.74 -12.28 -15.93
C TYR A 421 3.36 -10.82 -15.76
N ALA A 422 3.54 -10.24 -14.57
CA ALA A 422 3.36 -8.80 -14.36
C ALA A 422 4.24 -7.97 -15.31
N ALA A 423 5.50 -8.37 -15.50
CA ALA A 423 6.44 -7.70 -16.39
C ALA A 423 6.08 -7.82 -17.89
N LEU A 424 5.33 -8.85 -18.29
CA LEU A 424 4.83 -9.02 -19.67
C LEU A 424 3.61 -8.15 -19.98
N LEU A 425 2.87 -7.72 -18.96
CA LEU A 425 1.68 -6.87 -19.13
C LEU A 425 2.04 -5.40 -19.39
N ILE A 426 3.26 -4.97 -19.02
CA ILE A 426 3.67 -3.57 -19.04
C ILE A 426 4.99 -3.38 -19.76
N GLN A 427 5.31 -2.14 -20.14
CA GLN A 427 6.59 -1.83 -20.79
C GLN A 427 7.73 -1.65 -19.77
N ASP A 428 7.41 -1.38 -18.51
CA ASP A 428 8.35 -1.18 -17.40
C ASP A 428 9.02 -2.47 -16.93
N ASP A 429 10.30 -2.39 -16.55
CA ASP A 429 10.94 -3.43 -15.74
C ASP A 429 10.50 -3.31 -14.27
N LEU A 430 10.50 -4.43 -13.53
CA LEU A 430 9.98 -4.50 -12.16
C LEU A 430 11.09 -4.89 -11.17
N ALA A 431 11.25 -4.12 -10.10
CA ALA A 431 12.15 -4.45 -8.98
C ALA A 431 11.42 -4.36 -7.64
N LEU A 432 11.64 -5.33 -6.76
CA LEU A 432 11.08 -5.40 -5.42
C LEU A 432 12.16 -5.21 -4.37
N VAL A 433 11.98 -4.21 -3.52
CA VAL A 433 12.94 -3.81 -2.50
C VAL A 433 12.32 -3.92 -1.11
N ILE A 434 12.92 -4.70 -0.22
CA ILE A 434 12.44 -4.88 1.17
C ILE A 434 13.35 -4.16 2.17
N GLU A 435 12.78 -3.68 3.26
CA GLU A 435 13.57 -3.26 4.42
C GLU A 435 14.11 -4.50 5.14
N GLY A 436 15.43 -4.57 5.30
CA GLY A 436 16.10 -5.59 6.09
C GLY A 436 16.01 -5.27 7.59
N VAL A 437 16.34 -6.27 8.41
CA VAL A 437 16.37 -6.12 9.87
C VAL A 437 17.36 -5.06 10.34
N ASP A 438 18.34 -4.70 9.52
CA ASP A 438 19.37 -3.68 9.78
C ASP A 438 18.95 -2.27 9.32
N GLY A 439 17.72 -2.11 8.81
CA GLY A 439 17.17 -0.86 8.31
C GLY A 439 17.65 -0.47 6.91
N GLN A 440 18.49 -1.32 6.27
CA GLN A 440 18.88 -1.16 4.87
C GLN A 440 17.81 -1.74 3.95
N HIS A 441 17.84 -1.37 2.67
CA HIS A 441 16.80 -1.75 1.70
C HIS A 441 17.41 -2.65 0.63
N TYR A 442 16.93 -3.88 0.47
CA TYR A 442 17.54 -4.94 -0.36
C TYR A 442 16.71 -5.28 -1.59
N LEU A 443 17.37 -5.44 -2.75
CA LEU A 443 16.75 -5.94 -3.96
C LEU A 443 16.54 -7.47 -3.86
N ILE A 444 15.31 -7.89 -3.60
CA ILE A 444 14.98 -9.31 -3.28
C ILE A 444 14.15 -10.01 -4.35
N ALA A 445 13.55 -9.25 -5.26
CA ALA A 445 12.98 -9.81 -6.48
C ALA A 445 13.08 -8.81 -7.62
N GLY A 446 13.08 -9.31 -8.85
CA GLY A 446 13.03 -8.46 -10.03
C GLY A 446 12.68 -9.24 -11.28
N ALA A 447 12.02 -8.58 -12.22
CA ALA A 447 11.88 -8.98 -13.61
C ALA A 447 12.42 -7.83 -14.47
N ILE A 448 13.70 -7.93 -14.85
CA ILE A 448 14.49 -6.87 -15.50
C ILE A 448 14.96 -7.33 -16.90
N PRO A 449 14.05 -7.48 -17.87
CA PRO A 449 14.42 -7.84 -19.24
C PRO A 449 15.03 -6.69 -20.07
N LEU A 450 14.92 -5.42 -19.65
CA LEU A 450 15.38 -4.25 -20.42
C LEU A 450 16.40 -3.38 -19.65
N PRO A 451 17.44 -3.95 -19.01
CA PRO A 451 18.28 -3.21 -18.06
C PRO A 451 19.19 -2.14 -18.68
N GLY A 452 19.56 -2.29 -19.96
CA GLY A 452 20.51 -1.41 -20.64
C GLY A 452 21.98 -1.61 -20.23
N PHE A 453 22.32 -1.39 -18.95
CA PHE A 453 23.71 -1.25 -18.50
C PHE A 453 24.12 -2.03 -17.25
N TRP A 454 23.23 -2.85 -16.68
CA TRP A 454 23.50 -3.62 -15.47
C TRP A 454 22.73 -4.94 -15.49
N ARG A 455 23.13 -5.92 -14.70
CA ARG A 455 22.43 -7.22 -14.67
C ARG A 455 21.77 -7.43 -13.32
N LEU A 456 20.56 -7.99 -13.34
CA LEU A 456 19.85 -8.37 -12.12
C LEU A 456 20.70 -9.35 -11.31
N GLU A 457 21.29 -10.36 -11.94
CA GLU A 457 22.12 -11.36 -11.25
C GLU A 457 23.33 -10.77 -10.50
N ASP A 458 23.87 -9.64 -10.95
CA ASP A 458 25.02 -8.98 -10.31
C ASP A 458 24.62 -8.12 -9.11
N LYS A 459 23.34 -7.73 -9.03
CA LYS A 459 22.80 -6.80 -8.02
C LYS A 459 21.79 -7.46 -7.07
N PHE A 460 21.41 -8.70 -7.36
CA PHE A 460 20.44 -9.44 -6.59
C PHE A 460 20.93 -9.63 -5.15
N ASN A 461 20.03 -9.46 -4.19
CA ASN A 461 20.29 -9.54 -2.75
C ASN A 461 21.29 -8.49 -2.20
N MET A 462 21.62 -7.46 -2.97
CA MET A 462 22.40 -6.32 -2.49
C MET A 462 21.48 -5.23 -1.93
N SER A 463 21.98 -4.49 -0.94
CA SER A 463 21.31 -3.28 -0.46
C SER A 463 21.37 -2.17 -1.53
N LEU A 464 20.42 -1.24 -1.51
CA LEU A 464 20.43 -0.06 -2.39
C LEU A 464 21.74 0.72 -2.24
N THR A 465 22.27 0.83 -1.02
CA THR A 465 23.57 1.47 -0.75
C THR A 465 24.72 0.75 -1.46
N GLU A 466 24.78 -0.58 -1.41
CA GLU A 466 25.81 -1.37 -2.11
C GLU A 466 25.64 -1.32 -3.63
N ILE A 467 24.40 -1.38 -4.14
CA ILE A 467 24.10 -1.27 -5.58
C ILE A 467 24.64 0.05 -6.13
N HIS A 468 24.34 1.17 -5.48
CA HIS A 468 24.77 2.50 -5.93
C HIS A 468 26.28 2.75 -5.71
N THR A 469 26.84 2.20 -4.63
CA THR A 469 28.28 2.28 -4.35
C THR A 469 29.09 1.51 -5.40
N THR A 470 28.72 0.26 -5.67
CA THR A 470 29.40 -0.59 -6.67
C THR A 470 29.12 -0.15 -8.10
N GLY A 471 27.99 0.54 -8.33
CA GLY A 471 27.67 1.20 -9.60
C GLY A 471 28.44 2.51 -9.84
N ASN A 472 29.28 2.95 -8.90
CA ASN A 472 30.06 4.20 -8.97
C ASN A 472 29.19 5.44 -9.26
N VAL A 473 28.01 5.53 -8.62
CA VAL A 473 27.14 6.71 -8.77
C VAL A 473 27.86 7.94 -8.21
N SER A 474 28.02 8.97 -9.06
CA SER A 474 28.74 10.20 -8.70
C SER A 474 28.10 10.91 -7.52
N GLN A 475 28.93 11.36 -6.57
CA GLN A 475 28.51 12.08 -5.36
C GLN A 475 27.54 11.29 -4.47
N PHE A 476 27.44 9.97 -4.63
CA PHE A 476 26.47 9.17 -3.89
C PHE A 476 26.72 9.20 -2.38
N ARG A 477 27.94 8.84 -1.95
CA ARG A 477 28.32 8.79 -0.52
C ARG A 477 28.30 10.18 0.11
N GLU A 478 28.68 11.20 -0.64
CA GLU A 478 28.85 12.55 -0.13
C GLU A 478 27.54 13.34 -0.03
N LYS A 479 26.55 13.06 -0.91
CA LYS A 479 25.34 13.89 -1.01
C LYS A 479 24.01 13.12 -1.05
N LEU A 480 23.98 11.90 -1.57
CA LEU A 480 22.71 11.23 -1.88
C LEU A 480 22.35 10.13 -0.89
N GLN A 481 23.32 9.41 -0.34
CA GLN A 481 23.11 8.19 0.43
C GLN A 481 22.14 8.41 1.60
N GLU A 482 22.44 9.33 2.51
CA GLU A 482 21.58 9.53 3.69
C GLU A 482 20.17 10.01 3.32
N GLY A 483 20.06 10.85 2.29
CA GLY A 483 18.78 11.34 1.79
C GLY A 483 17.92 10.20 1.23
N MET A 484 18.55 9.31 0.47
CA MET A 484 17.95 8.11 -0.08
C MET A 484 17.49 7.15 1.02
N GLU A 485 18.37 6.80 1.96
CA GLU A 485 18.05 5.88 3.07
C GLU A 485 16.87 6.40 3.89
N ARG A 486 16.89 7.68 4.29
CA ARG A 486 15.78 8.31 5.02
C ARG A 486 14.48 8.35 4.20
N PHE A 487 14.56 8.51 2.89
CA PHE A 487 13.40 8.52 2.01
C PHE A 487 12.71 7.15 2.02
N PHE A 488 13.47 6.07 1.79
CA PHE A 488 12.93 4.71 1.76
C PHE A 488 12.34 4.28 3.10
N GLN A 489 13.03 4.59 4.21
CA GLN A 489 12.53 4.30 5.57
C GLN A 489 11.18 4.98 5.85
N LYS A 490 10.99 6.23 5.38
CA LYS A 490 9.77 7.03 5.62
C LYS A 490 8.65 6.78 4.62
N MET A 491 8.89 6.00 3.58
CA MET A 491 7.90 5.76 2.53
C MET A 491 6.68 5.01 3.11
N THR A 492 5.48 5.47 2.79
CA THR A 492 4.21 4.85 3.24
C THR A 492 3.45 4.32 2.03
N SER A 493 2.47 3.44 2.23
CA SER A 493 1.64 2.91 1.14
C SER A 493 0.72 3.96 0.52
N VAL A 494 0.35 4.99 1.29
CA VAL A 494 -0.60 6.04 0.88
C VAL A 494 -0.05 6.96 -0.21
N LYS A 495 1.28 7.11 -0.29
CA LYS A 495 1.95 7.98 -1.26
C LYS A 495 2.85 7.16 -2.16
N ALA A 496 2.68 7.34 -3.47
CA ALA A 496 3.62 6.88 -4.47
C ALA A 496 4.46 8.04 -5.01
N PHE A 497 5.61 7.72 -5.58
CA PHE A 497 6.59 8.69 -6.02
C PHE A 497 7.10 8.34 -7.41
N VAL A 498 7.62 9.34 -8.13
CA VAL A 498 8.22 9.17 -9.44
C VAL A 498 9.49 10.00 -9.54
N ARG A 499 10.49 9.46 -10.21
CA ARG A 499 11.70 10.18 -10.62
C ARG A 499 12.04 9.82 -12.04
N TYR A 500 12.91 10.63 -12.63
CA TYR A 500 13.34 10.45 -14.01
C TYR A 500 14.87 10.42 -14.03
N ASN A 501 15.41 9.47 -14.76
CA ASN A 501 16.83 9.35 -15.01
C ASN A 501 17.07 9.31 -16.52
N TYR A 502 18.27 9.62 -16.97
CA TYR A 502 18.63 9.49 -18.37
C TYR A 502 20.10 9.13 -18.56
N SER A 503 20.40 8.55 -19.71
CA SER A 503 21.76 8.32 -20.20
C SER A 503 21.80 8.42 -21.72
N ILE A 504 23.00 8.57 -22.26
CA ILE A 504 23.27 8.47 -23.69
C ILE A 504 23.86 7.09 -23.95
N GLN A 505 23.22 6.35 -24.85
CA GLN A 505 23.66 5.05 -25.32
C GLN A 505 24.24 5.19 -26.73
N THR A 506 25.34 4.49 -27.02
CA THR A 506 26.08 4.63 -28.28
C THR A 506 25.78 3.51 -29.28
N ASP A 507 24.67 2.81 -29.06
CA ASP A 507 24.10 1.78 -29.92
C ASP A 507 22.55 1.82 -29.84
N GLY A 508 21.89 1.14 -30.77
CA GLY A 508 20.42 1.06 -30.86
C GLY A 508 19.79 -0.14 -30.14
N GLU A 509 20.50 -0.79 -29.21
CA GLU A 509 20.05 -2.02 -28.57
C GLU A 509 19.27 -1.73 -27.27
N LEU A 510 17.94 -1.75 -27.34
CA LEU A 510 17.06 -1.45 -26.19
C LEU A 510 17.35 -2.30 -24.93
N THR A 511 17.65 -3.59 -25.13
CA THR A 511 17.72 -4.57 -24.05
C THR A 511 19.02 -4.49 -23.27
N TRP A 512 20.13 -4.40 -23.99
CA TRP A 512 21.49 -4.41 -23.45
C TRP A 512 22.39 -3.63 -24.41
N SER A 513 23.18 -2.71 -23.89
CA SER A 513 24.09 -1.92 -24.71
C SER A 513 25.34 -2.74 -25.05
N SER A 514 25.55 -3.04 -26.34
CA SER A 514 26.79 -3.68 -26.79
C SER A 514 28.03 -2.80 -26.60
N SER A 515 27.86 -1.48 -26.38
CA SER A 515 28.94 -0.55 -26.05
C SER A 515 29.70 -0.87 -24.76
N ILE A 516 29.09 -1.60 -23.83
CA ILE A 516 29.71 -2.05 -22.57
C ILE A 516 30.16 -3.52 -22.62
N GLY A 517 30.23 -4.10 -23.82
CA GLY A 517 30.56 -5.50 -24.06
C GLY A 517 29.32 -6.41 -24.04
N SER A 518 29.55 -7.70 -24.25
CA SER A 518 28.48 -8.71 -24.23
C SER A 518 27.86 -8.84 -22.84
N GLU A 519 26.54 -9.00 -22.80
CA GLU A 519 25.78 -9.22 -21.56
C GLU A 519 26.28 -10.46 -20.79
N GLU A 520 26.73 -11.50 -21.49
CA GLU A 520 27.25 -12.73 -20.86
C GLU A 520 28.57 -12.49 -20.13
N THR A 521 29.47 -11.71 -20.73
CA THR A 521 30.84 -11.52 -20.22
C THR A 521 31.02 -10.22 -19.46
N PHE A 522 29.93 -9.47 -19.22
CA PHE A 522 29.96 -8.22 -18.47
C PHE A 522 30.69 -8.36 -17.12
N GLY A 523 31.58 -7.40 -16.84
CA GLY A 523 32.45 -7.42 -15.66
C GLY A 523 33.72 -8.29 -15.77
N ARG A 524 33.88 -9.11 -16.82
CA ARG A 524 35.03 -10.03 -16.98
C ARG A 524 36.19 -9.51 -17.84
N GLY A 525 36.27 -8.19 -18.04
CA GLY A 525 37.43 -7.53 -18.65
C GLY A 525 37.55 -7.72 -20.17
N ARG A 526 36.76 -6.96 -20.93
CA ARG A 526 37.13 -6.37 -22.23
C ARG A 526 36.30 -5.11 -22.43
N LYS A 527 36.94 -3.95 -22.42
CA LYS A 527 36.32 -2.68 -22.80
C LYS A 527 36.40 -2.54 -24.32
N ASP A 528 35.62 -3.33 -25.04
CA ASP A 528 35.43 -3.10 -26.47
C ASP A 528 34.34 -2.04 -26.66
N ALA A 529 34.51 -0.89 -26.00
CA ALA A 529 33.68 0.27 -26.30
C ALA A 529 33.99 0.68 -27.74
N ARG A 530 33.00 0.61 -28.63
CA ARG A 530 33.16 1.10 -30.00
C ARG A 530 33.69 2.53 -29.93
N SER A 531 34.89 2.75 -30.46
CA SER A 531 35.42 4.09 -30.62
C SER A 531 34.63 4.81 -31.73
N ASN A 532 34.16 6.01 -31.42
CA ASN A 532 33.54 6.94 -32.37
C ASN A 532 32.22 6.44 -33.03
N PRO A 533 31.11 6.30 -32.27
CA PRO A 533 29.82 5.94 -32.84
C PRO A 533 29.30 7.01 -33.81
N CYS A 534 28.74 6.60 -34.95
CA CYS A 534 28.00 7.51 -35.82
C CYS A 534 26.75 8.05 -35.09
N ILE A 535 26.30 9.26 -35.44
CA ILE A 535 25.18 9.94 -34.78
C ILE A 535 23.88 9.12 -34.84
N GLU A 536 23.70 8.31 -35.90
CA GLU A 536 22.55 7.41 -36.10
C GLU A 536 22.51 6.26 -35.09
N ASN A 537 23.64 5.92 -34.47
CA ASN A 537 23.71 4.89 -33.44
C ASN A 537 23.53 5.46 -32.03
N ILE A 538 23.55 6.79 -31.87
CA ILE A 538 23.42 7.43 -30.58
C ILE A 538 21.94 7.53 -30.22
N HIS A 539 21.60 6.98 -29.06
CA HIS A 539 20.25 6.95 -28.53
C HIS A 539 20.20 7.65 -27.18
N PHE A 540 19.11 8.37 -26.96
CA PHE A 540 18.73 8.88 -25.67
C PHE A 540 17.88 7.82 -24.96
N ARG A 541 18.39 7.37 -23.81
CA ARG A 541 17.69 6.46 -22.93
C ARG A 541 17.19 7.26 -21.74
N SER A 542 15.87 7.37 -21.59
CA SER A 542 15.25 7.96 -20.40
C SER A 542 14.50 6.89 -19.62
N GLU A 543 14.63 6.91 -18.31
CA GLU A 543 13.96 5.98 -17.42
C GLU A 543 13.04 6.74 -16.48
N ARG A 544 11.74 6.49 -16.59
CA ARG A 544 10.75 6.92 -15.62
C ARG A 544 10.64 5.83 -14.56
N GLN A 545 11.02 6.17 -13.34
CA GLN A 545 11.08 5.25 -12.21
C GLN A 545 9.96 5.60 -11.22
N ALA A 546 8.93 4.77 -11.15
CA ALA A 546 7.85 4.91 -10.19
C ALA A 546 8.10 4.00 -8.98
N LEU A 547 7.86 4.54 -7.78
CA LEU A 547 8.06 3.88 -6.51
C LEU A 547 6.75 3.84 -5.73
N ARG A 548 6.35 2.65 -5.29
CA ARG A 548 5.19 2.46 -4.41
C ARG A 548 5.51 1.44 -3.33
N ARG A 549 5.18 1.75 -2.07
CA ARG A 549 5.19 0.75 -1.00
C ARG A 549 3.89 -0.05 -1.03
N LEU A 550 3.98 -1.36 -1.14
CA LEU A 550 2.85 -2.26 -1.23
C LEU A 550 2.17 -2.40 0.16
N PRO A 551 0.84 -2.27 0.25
CA PRO A 551 0.13 -2.22 1.53
C PRO A 551 0.14 -3.54 2.32
N ARG A 552 0.05 -4.70 1.66
CA ARG A 552 0.02 -6.01 2.34
C ARG A 552 1.42 -6.46 2.74
N SER A 553 2.35 -6.48 1.79
CA SER A 553 3.72 -6.98 2.00
C SER A 553 4.69 -5.96 2.60
N GLY A 554 4.45 -4.66 2.41
CA GLY A 554 5.37 -3.59 2.83
C GLY A 554 6.59 -3.41 1.93
N VAL A 555 6.75 -4.27 0.94
CA VAL A 555 7.81 -4.23 -0.06
C VAL A 555 7.61 -3.02 -0.96
N ILE A 556 8.71 -2.41 -1.39
CA ILE A 556 8.70 -1.27 -2.29
C ILE A 556 8.85 -1.79 -3.72
N LEU A 557 7.80 -1.59 -4.50
CA LEU A 557 7.77 -1.85 -5.93
C LEU A 557 8.36 -0.65 -6.68
N PHE A 558 9.39 -0.92 -7.46
CA PHE A 558 9.93 -0.03 -8.47
C PHE A 558 9.46 -0.49 -9.84
N THR A 559 8.85 0.41 -10.60
CA THR A 559 8.64 0.21 -12.04
C THR A 559 9.59 1.14 -12.79
N VAL A 560 10.30 0.60 -13.79
CA VAL A 560 11.30 1.33 -14.58
C VAL A 560 10.89 1.31 -16.04
N ARG A 561 10.16 2.36 -16.47
CA ARG A 561 9.77 2.56 -17.86
C ARG A 561 10.93 3.17 -18.64
N THR A 562 11.49 2.38 -19.56
CA THR A 562 12.52 2.85 -20.50
C THR A 562 11.89 3.47 -21.74
N TYR A 563 12.20 4.73 -22.01
CA TYR A 563 12.02 5.40 -23.29
C TYR A 563 13.35 5.40 -24.03
N PHE A 564 13.34 5.02 -25.30
CA PHE A 564 14.56 4.83 -26.08
C PHE A 564 14.35 5.42 -27.47
N LEU A 565 15.02 6.55 -27.74
CA LEU A 565 14.85 7.33 -28.95
C LEU A 565 16.21 7.59 -29.61
N PRO A 566 16.29 7.57 -30.96
CA PRO A 566 17.45 8.12 -31.67
C PRO A 566 17.70 9.57 -31.26
N ILE A 567 18.96 9.94 -31.07
CA ILE A 567 19.31 11.32 -30.67
C ILE A 567 18.94 12.35 -31.74
N ILE A 568 18.88 11.91 -33.01
CA ILE A 568 18.49 12.72 -34.16
C ILE A 568 17.03 13.17 -34.05
N ASP A 569 16.15 12.31 -33.52
CA ASP A 569 14.74 12.66 -33.34
C ASP A 569 14.60 13.73 -32.24
N ILE A 570 15.41 13.59 -31.18
CA ILE A 570 15.43 14.55 -30.08
C ILE A 570 15.99 15.91 -30.50
N SER A 571 17.01 15.95 -31.37
CA SER A 571 17.58 17.23 -31.83
C SER A 571 16.64 18.04 -32.71
N GLN A 572 15.56 17.44 -33.21
CA GLN A 572 14.51 18.13 -33.96
C GLN A 572 13.44 18.76 -33.04
N GLU A 573 13.45 18.44 -31.75
CA GLU A 573 12.46 18.95 -30.80
C GLU A 573 12.75 20.41 -30.42
N LEU A 574 11.71 21.25 -30.50
CA LEU A 574 11.81 22.64 -30.10
C LEU A 574 12.23 22.74 -28.64
N SER A 575 13.20 23.62 -28.35
CA SER A 575 13.71 23.90 -27.00
C SER A 575 14.52 22.78 -26.34
N VAL A 576 14.89 21.72 -27.07
CA VAL A 576 15.98 20.84 -26.66
C VAL A 576 17.32 21.54 -26.98
N PRO A 577 18.26 21.67 -26.01
CA PRO A 577 19.51 22.42 -26.18
C PRO A 577 20.47 21.89 -27.25
#